data_AF-A0A1I2RMH5-F1
#
_entry.id   AF-A0A1I2RMH5-F1
#
_cell.length_a   1.000
_cell.length_b   1.000
_cell.length_c   1.000
_cell.angle_alpha   90.00
_cell.angle_beta   90.00
_cell.angle_gamma   90.00
#
_symmetry.space_group_name_H-M   'P 1'
#
loop_
_entity.id
_entity.type
_entity.pdbx_description
1 polymer ?
#
loop_
_entity_poly.entity_id
_entity_poly.type
_entity_poly.pdbx_seq_one_letter_code
_entity_poly.pdbx_strand_id
1 'polypeptide(L)'
;MLFPAFLQLIKPPDCSVYMKERDEENVLSLYPEEAQNTDKLSQKSIPAQVFLNYFFAINYHIQNSGTMAPGQLPILHEQRPELTDQDLEAIKKLLLNSWSTEYALRATAELGDEEYMRNALHWTFPQAYYAVYAGLQAFLYTRGLKTNNEGWVLREAGRLVVKNAYPRAIGFYASGHYDDFNVHRLPLAHYKPGLQIAGKELEAQSQIGQFLRTTRRMKAKAVRQAVQANLATAIRSSKTGDVLQKFGPQHWQQLTWRMGYTTVFDLMARLRISSTHREIARFVQAEIDFKLFHESLLQIVGYLNGIHECFVAQAMGLQKYEEYVQELPAYLQRSFVEARLQQQIKPLLGKEDYDLGQAA
;
A
#
# COMPACT_ATOMS: atom_id res chain seq x y z
N MET A 1 -27.24 14.57 -48.84
CA MET A 1 -26.18 14.38 -49.86
C MET A 1 -25.71 15.76 -50.31
N LEU A 2 -24.45 15.85 -50.78
CA LEU A 2 -23.88 16.93 -51.61
C LEU A 2 -23.88 18.38 -51.08
N PHE A 3 -22.66 18.93 -50.91
CA PHE A 3 -22.36 20.35 -51.10
C PHE A 3 -22.63 20.78 -52.57
N PRO A 4 -22.75 22.10 -52.82
CA PRO A 4 -21.65 22.75 -53.54
C PRO A 4 -21.24 24.11 -52.93
N ALA A 5 -20.14 24.67 -53.43
CA ALA A 5 -19.67 26.03 -53.14
C ALA A 5 -19.22 26.69 -54.46
N PHE A 6 -19.25 28.04 -54.57
CA PHE A 6 -18.35 28.80 -55.46
C PHE A 6 -18.33 30.34 -55.22
N LEU A 7 -17.12 30.91 -55.32
CA LEU A 7 -16.73 32.26 -55.79
C LEU A 7 -17.21 33.61 -55.16
N GLN A 8 -16.26 34.25 -54.45
CA GLN A 8 -15.57 35.53 -54.80
C GLN A 8 -16.14 36.97 -54.57
N LEU A 9 -15.14 37.87 -54.40
CA LEU A 9 -15.04 39.32 -54.70
C LEU A 9 -15.65 40.39 -53.75
N ILE A 10 -14.78 41.18 -53.10
CA ILE A 10 -14.56 42.66 -53.30
C ILE A 10 -13.40 43.19 -52.39
N LYS A 11 -12.78 44.33 -52.74
CA LYS A 11 -11.66 45.07 -52.09
C LYS A 11 -11.74 46.57 -52.51
N PRO A 12 -11.00 47.55 -51.94
CA PRO A 12 -10.19 47.59 -50.71
C PRO A 12 -10.93 48.39 -49.59
N PRO A 13 -10.65 49.65 -49.13
CA PRO A 13 -9.60 50.67 -49.41
C PRO A 13 -8.47 50.69 -48.33
N ASP A 14 -7.97 51.87 -47.91
CA ASP A 14 -6.72 52.08 -47.14
C ASP A 14 -6.79 53.09 -45.96
N CYS A 15 -5.80 52.97 -45.06
CA CYS A 15 -5.16 53.97 -44.17
C CYS A 15 -5.95 54.99 -43.29
N SER A 16 -6.08 54.67 -42.00
CA SER A 16 -5.71 55.55 -40.85
C SER A 16 -5.55 54.67 -39.58
N VAL A 17 -4.38 54.45 -38.97
CA VAL A 17 -3.41 55.37 -38.31
C VAL A 17 -3.90 55.84 -36.92
N TYR A 18 -3.10 55.48 -35.89
CA TYR A 18 -3.23 55.77 -34.44
C TYR A 18 -4.43 55.21 -33.65
N MET A 19 -4.20 54.08 -32.97
CA MET A 19 -4.10 54.14 -31.51
C MET A 19 -3.06 53.13 -30.99
N LYS A 20 -2.35 53.47 -29.91
CA LYS A 20 -1.49 52.54 -29.17
C LYS A 20 -2.20 52.19 -27.87
N GLU A 21 -2.74 50.99 -27.78
CA GLU A 21 -2.92 50.36 -26.47
C GLU A 21 -1.58 49.76 -26.06
N ARG A 22 -1.16 50.07 -24.83
CA ARG A 22 0.10 49.64 -24.25
C ARG A 22 -0.14 48.42 -23.39
N ASP A 23 0.80 47.48 -23.49
CA ASP A 23 1.39 46.77 -22.36
C ASP A 23 0.37 46.26 -21.30
N GLU A 24 -0.17 45.06 -21.53
CA GLU A 24 -0.82 44.27 -20.47
C GLU A 24 0.11 44.21 -19.24
N GLU A 25 -0.46 44.41 -18.04
CA GLU A 25 0.34 44.58 -16.83
C GLU A 25 1.11 43.31 -16.48
N ASN A 26 2.41 43.32 -16.79
CA ASN A 26 3.38 42.42 -16.14
C ASN A 26 3.41 42.77 -14.65
N VAL A 27 2.57 42.10 -13.85
CA VAL A 27 2.55 42.20 -12.39
C VAL A 27 3.84 41.58 -11.84
N LEU A 28 4.90 42.37 -11.89
CA LEU A 28 6.20 42.10 -11.29
C LEU A 28 6.00 41.97 -9.78
N SER A 29 5.94 40.73 -9.29
CA SER A 29 5.92 40.44 -7.85
C SER A 29 7.11 41.14 -7.20
N LEU A 30 6.82 42.00 -6.22
CA LEU A 30 7.81 42.75 -5.45
C LEU A 30 8.73 41.85 -4.62
N TYR A 31 8.39 40.56 -4.48
CA TYR A 31 9.18 39.54 -3.81
C TYR A 31 9.45 38.32 -4.72
N PRO A 32 10.35 38.43 -5.72
CA PRO A 32 10.70 37.32 -6.61
C PRO A 32 11.26 36.10 -5.86
N GLU A 33 11.91 36.32 -4.71
CA GLU A 33 12.47 35.25 -3.88
C GLU A 33 11.40 34.44 -3.15
N GLU A 34 10.30 35.07 -2.73
CA GLU A 34 9.17 34.38 -2.09
C GLU A 34 8.41 33.52 -3.10
N ALA A 35 8.06 34.09 -4.26
CA ALA A 35 7.42 33.35 -5.35
C ALA A 35 8.29 32.17 -5.83
N GLN A 36 9.61 32.37 -5.96
CA GLN A 36 10.52 31.28 -6.24
C GLN A 36 10.65 30.27 -5.10
N ASN A 37 10.43 30.64 -3.84
CA ASN A 37 10.42 29.70 -2.73
C ASN A 37 9.14 28.86 -2.71
N THR A 38 7.97 29.46 -2.94
CA THR A 38 6.69 28.72 -3.05
C THR A 38 6.72 27.73 -4.22
N ASP A 39 7.25 28.12 -5.39
CA ASP A 39 7.46 27.19 -6.52
C ASP A 39 8.46 26.07 -6.19
N LYS A 40 9.55 26.40 -5.49
CA LYS A 40 10.53 25.40 -5.01
C LYS A 40 10.00 24.57 -3.84
N LEU A 41 8.83 24.86 -3.27
CA LEU A 41 8.17 24.07 -2.22
C LEU A 41 7.06 23.20 -2.81
N SER A 42 6.21 23.74 -3.69
CA SER A 42 5.17 22.98 -4.41
C SER A 42 5.78 21.84 -5.26
N GLN A 43 6.91 22.09 -5.93
CA GLN A 43 7.64 21.04 -6.65
C GLN A 43 8.23 19.95 -5.73
N LYS A 44 8.35 20.19 -4.41
CA LYS A 44 8.80 19.20 -3.42
C LYS A 44 7.63 18.44 -2.75
N SER A 45 6.43 19.03 -2.70
CA SER A 45 5.24 18.44 -2.10
C SER A 45 4.54 17.42 -3.01
N ILE A 46 4.53 17.64 -4.34
CA ILE A 46 3.88 16.74 -5.31
C ILE A 46 4.31 15.26 -5.16
N PRO A 47 5.61 14.90 -5.03
CA PRO A 47 6.01 13.49 -4.85
C PRO A 47 5.52 12.88 -3.53
N ALA A 48 5.28 13.69 -2.50
CA ALA A 48 4.72 13.26 -1.23
C ALA A 48 3.20 13.08 -1.33
N GLN A 49 2.49 14.08 -1.87
CA GLN A 49 1.06 14.01 -2.18
C GLN A 49 0.72 12.76 -3.03
N VAL A 50 1.47 12.51 -4.11
CA VAL A 50 1.30 11.31 -4.96
C VAL A 50 1.49 10.00 -4.18
N PHE A 51 2.40 9.94 -3.21
CA PHE A 51 2.59 8.74 -2.39
C PHE A 51 1.43 8.53 -1.39
N LEU A 52 0.95 9.60 -0.77
CA LEU A 52 -0.19 9.57 0.14
C LEU A 52 -1.47 9.18 -0.61
N ASN A 53 -1.66 9.69 -1.84
CA ASN A 53 -2.79 9.37 -2.70
C ASN A 53 -2.88 7.88 -3.07
N TYR A 54 -1.76 7.16 -3.13
CA TYR A 54 -1.82 5.70 -3.30
C TYR A 54 -2.51 4.99 -2.14
N PHE A 55 -2.49 5.52 -0.90
CA PHE A 55 -3.23 4.94 0.22
C PHE A 55 -4.72 5.29 0.17
N PHE A 56 -5.10 6.49 -0.28
CA PHE A 56 -6.50 6.78 -0.62
C PHE A 56 -7.02 5.81 -1.70
N ALA A 57 -6.22 5.54 -2.74
CA ALA A 57 -6.55 4.60 -3.79
C ALA A 57 -6.71 3.15 -3.27
N ILE A 58 -5.81 2.67 -2.39
CA ILE A 58 -5.94 1.36 -1.75
C ILE A 58 -7.22 1.29 -0.90
N ASN A 59 -7.49 2.30 -0.07
CA ASN A 59 -8.68 2.32 0.78
C ASN A 59 -9.96 2.33 -0.07
N TYR A 60 -10.05 3.24 -1.06
CA TYR A 60 -11.17 3.29 -2.00
C TYR A 60 -11.43 1.92 -2.65
N HIS A 61 -10.38 1.27 -3.16
CA HIS A 61 -10.49 -0.03 -3.81
C HIS A 61 -10.94 -1.12 -2.83
N ILE A 62 -10.53 -1.08 -1.56
CA ILE A 62 -11.02 -2.00 -0.52
C ILE A 62 -12.51 -1.81 -0.26
N GLN A 63 -12.96 -0.57 -0.05
CA GLN A 63 -14.38 -0.28 0.21
C GLN A 63 -15.29 -0.62 -0.98
N ASN A 64 -14.80 -0.44 -2.22
CA ASN A 64 -15.57 -0.63 -3.46
C ASN A 64 -15.43 -2.03 -4.09
N SER A 65 -14.52 -2.89 -3.62
CA SER A 65 -14.34 -4.27 -4.14
C SER A 65 -15.45 -5.26 -3.74
N GLY A 66 -16.44 -4.80 -2.96
CA GLY A 66 -17.42 -5.63 -2.27
C GLY A 66 -16.94 -5.99 -0.86
N THR A 67 -17.88 -6.00 0.09
CA THR A 67 -17.61 -6.43 1.48
C THR A 67 -17.16 -7.89 1.53
N MET A 68 -16.36 -8.24 2.54
CA MET A 68 -16.04 -9.63 2.85
C MET A 68 -17.31 -10.35 3.33
N ALA A 69 -18.06 -10.95 2.39
CA ALA A 69 -19.16 -11.83 2.76
C ALA A 69 -18.59 -13.07 3.47
N PRO A 70 -19.16 -13.50 4.62
CA PRO A 70 -18.72 -14.70 5.31
C PRO A 70 -18.71 -15.91 4.37
N GLY A 71 -17.52 -16.51 4.18
CA GLY A 71 -17.26 -17.57 3.19
C GLY A 71 -16.35 -17.16 2.00
N GLN A 72 -16.00 -15.88 1.82
CA GLN A 72 -15.13 -15.43 0.71
C GLN A 72 -13.62 -15.55 0.95
N LEU A 73 -13.17 -16.17 2.04
CA LEU A 73 -11.75 -16.42 2.34
C LEU A 73 -11.40 -17.88 2.00
N PRO A 74 -10.66 -18.18 0.90
CA PRO A 74 -10.50 -19.56 0.44
C PRO A 74 -9.69 -20.48 1.36
N ILE A 75 -8.89 -19.94 2.29
CA ILE A 75 -8.16 -20.71 3.31
C ILE A 75 -9.09 -21.35 4.36
N LEU A 76 -10.33 -20.87 4.52
CA LEU A 76 -11.23 -21.39 5.57
C LEU A 76 -11.57 -22.88 5.44
N HIS A 77 -11.27 -23.48 4.28
CA HIS A 77 -11.43 -24.91 4.01
C HIS A 77 -10.11 -25.72 4.16
N GLU A 78 -8.99 -25.09 4.51
CA GLU A 78 -7.78 -25.80 4.93
C GLU A 78 -7.99 -26.44 6.32
N GLN A 79 -7.43 -27.63 6.55
CA GLN A 79 -7.47 -28.28 7.87
C GLN A 79 -6.79 -27.41 8.93
N ARG A 80 -7.35 -27.36 10.14
CA ARG A 80 -6.73 -26.65 11.28
C ARG A 80 -5.34 -27.24 11.57
N PRO A 81 -4.27 -26.43 11.67
CA PRO A 81 -2.94 -26.93 11.99
C PRO A 81 -2.87 -27.39 13.45
N GLU A 82 -2.03 -28.40 13.72
CA GLU A 82 -1.67 -28.76 15.09
C GLU A 82 -0.74 -27.69 15.68
N LEU A 83 -1.24 -26.95 16.66
CA LEU A 83 -0.49 -25.90 17.37
C LEU A 83 -0.12 -26.40 18.77
N THR A 84 1.17 -26.33 19.12
CA THR A 84 1.63 -26.58 20.49
C THR A 84 1.33 -25.40 21.40
N ASP A 85 1.31 -25.57 22.73
CA ASP A 85 1.10 -24.46 23.67
C ASP A 85 2.20 -23.38 23.54
N GLN A 86 3.45 -23.78 23.22
CA GLN A 86 4.52 -22.85 22.89
C GLN A 86 4.21 -22.00 21.65
N ASP A 87 3.55 -22.59 20.65
CA ASP A 87 3.13 -21.89 19.45
C ASP A 87 1.96 -20.96 19.72
N LEU A 88 0.98 -21.38 20.53
CA LEU A 88 -0.13 -20.53 20.97
C LEU A 88 0.37 -19.28 21.70
N GLU A 89 1.30 -19.41 22.66
CA GLU A 89 1.87 -18.27 23.37
C GLU A 89 2.72 -17.36 22.46
N ALA A 90 3.43 -17.92 21.47
CA ALA A 90 4.13 -17.13 20.46
C ALA A 90 3.15 -16.34 19.55
N ILE A 91 2.03 -16.97 19.15
CA ILE A 91 0.96 -16.35 18.36
C ILE A 91 0.27 -15.24 19.16
N LYS A 92 -0.14 -15.50 20.42
CA LYS A 92 -0.69 -14.49 21.34
C LYS A 92 0.23 -13.27 21.42
N LYS A 93 1.53 -13.46 21.64
CA LYS A 93 2.50 -12.37 21.73
C LYS A 93 2.60 -11.55 20.43
N LEU A 94 2.50 -12.18 19.26
CA LEU A 94 2.48 -11.49 17.97
C LEU A 94 1.17 -10.71 17.74
N LEU A 95 0.02 -11.28 18.12
CA LEU A 95 -1.27 -10.57 18.12
C LEU A 95 -1.27 -9.36 19.06
N LEU A 96 -0.80 -9.51 20.30
CA LEU A 96 -0.70 -8.41 21.26
C LEU A 96 0.17 -7.27 20.73
N ASN A 97 1.31 -7.58 20.10
CA ASN A 97 2.14 -6.58 19.43
C ASN A 97 1.37 -5.88 18.30
N SER A 98 0.61 -6.61 17.49
CA SER A 98 -0.24 -6.05 16.42
C SER A 98 -1.27 -5.07 16.99
N TRP A 99 -2.06 -5.51 17.96
CA TRP A 99 -3.16 -4.73 18.56
C TRP A 99 -2.67 -3.54 19.35
N SER A 100 -1.59 -3.66 20.12
CA SER A 100 -0.98 -2.53 20.83
C SER A 100 -0.47 -1.46 19.86
N THR A 101 0.05 -1.87 18.70
CA THR A 101 0.51 -0.94 17.66
C THR A 101 -0.67 -0.30 16.92
N GLU A 102 -1.73 -1.07 16.62
CA GLU A 102 -2.97 -0.53 16.02
C GLU A 102 -3.69 0.43 16.98
N TYR A 103 -3.67 0.16 18.29
CA TYR A 103 -4.20 1.05 19.33
C TYR A 103 -3.47 2.40 19.37
N ALA A 104 -2.12 2.40 19.36
CA ALA A 104 -1.34 3.63 19.33
C ALA A 104 -1.58 4.47 18.06
N LEU A 105 -1.82 3.81 16.92
CA LEU A 105 -2.22 4.45 15.67
C LEU A 105 -3.62 5.08 15.76
N ARG A 106 -4.59 4.39 16.41
CA ARG A 106 -5.96 4.89 16.64
C ARG A 106 -5.97 6.11 17.56
N ALA A 107 -5.31 6.01 18.71
CA ALA A 107 -5.19 7.11 19.68
C ALA A 107 -4.55 8.37 19.07
N THR A 108 -3.65 8.22 18.10
CA THR A 108 -3.10 9.37 17.34
C THR A 108 -4.17 10.09 16.50
N ALA A 109 -5.07 9.35 15.86
CA ALA A 109 -6.13 9.93 15.02
C ALA A 109 -7.29 10.51 15.84
N GLU A 110 -7.51 10.01 17.06
CA GLU A 110 -8.56 10.50 17.97
C GLU A 110 -8.26 11.90 18.55
N LEU A 111 -7.00 12.34 18.54
CA LEU A 111 -6.57 13.66 19.06
C LEU A 111 -6.97 14.86 18.19
N GLY A 112 -7.52 14.63 16.99
CA GLY A 112 -8.36 15.59 16.24
C GLY A 112 -7.68 16.78 15.56
N ASP A 113 -6.56 17.29 16.07
CA ASP A 113 -5.83 18.43 15.50
C ASP A 113 -5.06 18.06 14.21
N GLU A 114 -5.20 18.88 13.16
CA GLU A 114 -4.53 18.67 11.88
C GLU A 114 -3.03 18.97 11.96
N GLU A 115 -2.57 19.94 12.76
CA GLU A 115 -1.14 20.22 12.89
C GLU A 115 -0.43 19.07 13.62
N TYR A 116 -1.02 18.56 14.71
CA TYR A 116 -0.61 17.33 15.37
C TYR A 116 -0.60 16.15 14.39
N MET A 117 -1.69 15.90 13.64
CA MET A 117 -1.76 14.81 12.66
C MET A 117 -0.73 14.90 11.53
N ARG A 118 -0.45 16.12 11.05
CA ARG A 118 0.58 16.41 10.03
C ARG A 118 1.98 16.09 10.55
N ASN A 119 2.28 16.47 11.78
CA ASN A 119 3.55 16.15 12.44
C ASN A 119 3.65 14.67 12.82
N ALA A 120 2.54 14.01 13.16
CA ALA A 120 2.46 12.63 13.65
C ALA A 120 2.92 11.56 12.66
N LEU A 121 3.05 11.88 11.36
CA LEU A 121 3.41 10.92 10.31
C LEU A 121 4.71 10.14 10.60
N HIS A 122 5.65 10.73 11.35
CA HIS A 122 6.89 10.05 11.72
C HIS A 122 6.69 8.85 12.66
N TRP A 123 5.58 8.78 13.41
CA TRP A 123 5.18 7.60 14.17
C TRP A 123 4.03 6.81 13.54
N THR A 124 3.06 7.44 12.86
CA THR A 124 1.94 6.67 12.26
C THR A 124 2.38 5.80 11.08
N PHE A 125 3.35 6.24 10.28
CA PHE A 125 3.92 5.43 9.20
C PHE A 125 4.51 4.09 9.71
N PRO A 126 5.44 4.06 10.67
CA PRO A 126 5.95 2.80 11.20
C PRO A 126 4.90 2.05 12.02
N GLN A 127 4.01 2.71 12.78
CA GLN A 127 2.92 2.02 13.50
C GLN A 127 2.00 1.25 12.55
N ALA A 128 1.50 1.88 11.49
CA ALA A 128 0.63 1.25 10.51
C ALA A 128 1.30 0.08 9.79
N TYR A 129 2.61 0.18 9.50
CA TYR A 129 3.37 -0.96 8.98
C TYR A 129 3.53 -2.09 10.00
N TYR A 130 3.97 -1.79 11.23
CA TYR A 130 4.31 -2.81 12.22
C TYR A 130 3.09 -3.50 12.82
N ALA A 131 1.93 -2.83 12.91
CA ALA A 131 0.66 -3.47 13.24
C ALA A 131 0.35 -4.59 12.24
N VAL A 132 0.26 -4.26 10.95
CA VAL A 132 -0.01 -5.22 9.87
C VAL A 132 1.08 -6.29 9.77
N TYR A 133 2.34 -5.94 9.98
CA TYR A 133 3.44 -6.90 9.93
C TYR A 133 3.37 -7.92 11.09
N ALA A 134 3.05 -7.48 12.32
CA ALA A 134 2.89 -8.37 13.45
C ALA A 134 1.67 -9.31 13.31
N GLY A 135 0.54 -8.81 12.78
CA GLY A 135 -0.62 -9.63 12.43
C GLY A 135 -0.30 -10.66 11.34
N LEU A 136 0.41 -10.23 10.29
CA LEU A 136 0.91 -11.11 9.23
C LEU A 136 1.87 -12.19 9.77
N GLN A 137 2.75 -11.84 10.72
CA GLN A 137 3.61 -12.81 11.38
C GLN A 137 2.81 -13.82 12.20
N ALA A 138 1.82 -13.39 12.99
CA ALA A 138 0.95 -14.30 13.75
C ALA A 138 0.26 -15.33 12.82
N PHE A 139 -0.31 -14.86 11.71
CA PHE A 139 -0.91 -15.74 10.69
C PHE A 139 0.11 -16.71 10.06
N LEU A 140 1.28 -16.22 9.63
CA LEU A 140 2.29 -17.10 9.02
C LEU A 140 2.92 -18.08 10.03
N TYR A 141 2.88 -17.76 11.33
CA TYR A 141 3.32 -18.65 12.41
C TYR A 141 2.40 -19.87 12.55
N THR A 142 1.07 -19.73 12.39
CA THR A 142 0.14 -20.88 12.39
C THR A 142 0.40 -21.82 11.21
N ARG A 143 0.96 -21.29 10.12
CA ARG A 143 1.41 -22.04 8.93
C ARG A 143 2.87 -22.52 9.03
N GLY A 144 3.47 -22.48 10.22
CA GLY A 144 4.82 -23.00 10.51
C GLY A 144 5.99 -22.09 10.12
N LEU A 145 5.75 -20.88 9.59
CA LEU A 145 6.83 -19.95 9.20
C LEU A 145 7.32 -19.14 10.42
N LYS A 146 8.02 -19.81 11.32
CA LYS A 146 8.52 -19.25 12.60
C LYS A 146 9.75 -18.36 12.38
N THR A 147 9.60 -17.19 11.72
CA THR A 147 10.71 -16.26 11.43
C THR A 147 10.36 -14.77 11.59
N ASN A 148 11.37 -13.97 11.94
CA ASN A 148 11.31 -12.51 12.03
C ASN A 148 11.91 -11.80 10.80
N ASN A 149 12.37 -12.54 9.79
CA ASN A 149 13.00 -11.93 8.61
C ASN A 149 11.94 -11.38 7.63
N GLU A 150 11.84 -10.04 7.57
CA GLU A 150 10.95 -9.27 6.70
C GLU A 150 10.95 -9.78 5.24
N GLY A 151 12.12 -10.09 4.69
CA GLY A 151 12.26 -10.55 3.31
C GLY A 151 11.69 -11.96 3.05
N TRP A 152 11.58 -12.81 4.06
CA TRP A 152 10.93 -14.11 3.97
C TRP A 152 9.43 -14.02 4.25
N VAL A 153 9.03 -13.24 5.26
CA VAL A 153 7.61 -12.97 5.59
C VAL A 153 6.87 -12.36 4.40
N LEU A 154 7.40 -11.29 3.80
CA LEU A 154 6.79 -10.65 2.62
C LEU A 154 6.82 -11.56 1.38
N ARG A 155 7.82 -12.45 1.26
CA ARG A 155 7.89 -13.44 0.16
C ARG A 155 6.78 -14.48 0.27
N GLU A 156 6.48 -14.98 1.47
CA GLU A 156 5.43 -15.97 1.66
C GLU A 156 4.03 -15.34 1.58
N ALA A 157 3.85 -14.16 2.18
CA ALA A 157 2.64 -13.36 1.96
C ALA A 157 2.37 -13.13 0.45
N GLY A 158 3.42 -12.82 -0.31
CA GLY A 158 3.36 -12.71 -1.77
C GLY A 158 2.97 -14.00 -2.50
N ARG A 159 3.38 -15.18 -2.02
CA ARG A 159 2.95 -16.48 -2.56
C ARG A 159 1.47 -16.73 -2.26
N LEU A 160 1.01 -16.43 -1.06
CA LEU A 160 -0.39 -16.59 -0.63
C LEU A 160 -1.33 -15.66 -1.43
N VAL A 161 -0.96 -14.39 -1.64
CA VAL A 161 -1.68 -13.47 -2.54
C VAL A 161 -1.83 -14.07 -3.93
N VAL A 162 -0.75 -14.60 -4.53
CA VAL A 162 -0.83 -15.21 -5.87
C VAL A 162 -1.69 -16.47 -5.89
N LYS A 163 -1.69 -17.29 -4.82
CA LYS A 163 -2.58 -18.46 -4.65
C LYS A 163 -4.08 -18.15 -4.46
N ASN A 164 -4.52 -16.88 -4.53
CA ASN A 164 -5.87 -16.42 -4.17
C ASN A 164 -6.22 -16.63 -2.68
N ALA A 165 -5.23 -16.78 -1.80
CA ALA A 165 -5.48 -17.07 -0.40
C ALA A 165 -6.05 -15.85 0.38
N TYR A 166 -5.84 -14.64 -0.16
CA TYR A 166 -6.39 -13.38 0.35
C TYR A 166 -7.57 -12.88 -0.50
N PRO A 167 -8.52 -12.07 0.07
CA PRO A 167 -9.66 -11.51 -0.66
C PRO A 167 -9.27 -10.70 -1.89
N ARG A 168 -10.16 -10.65 -2.88
CA ARG A 168 -9.95 -9.94 -4.16
C ARG A 168 -9.46 -8.51 -3.98
N ALA A 169 -10.04 -7.77 -3.02
CA ALA A 169 -9.73 -6.38 -2.68
C ALA A 169 -8.23 -6.09 -2.40
N ILE A 170 -7.48 -7.10 -1.96
CA ILE A 170 -6.03 -7.02 -1.71
C ILE A 170 -5.23 -8.12 -2.44
N GLY A 171 -5.92 -8.93 -3.26
CA GLY A 171 -5.36 -10.02 -4.04
C GLY A 171 -4.52 -9.55 -5.24
N PHE A 172 -4.37 -8.24 -5.43
CA PHE A 172 -3.56 -7.66 -6.50
C PHE A 172 -2.06 -7.80 -6.25
N TYR A 173 -1.28 -7.91 -7.34
CA TYR A 173 0.17 -8.02 -7.26
C TYR A 173 0.86 -7.58 -8.55
N ALA A 174 2.17 -7.37 -8.49
CA ALA A 174 3.04 -7.19 -9.65
C ALA A 174 4.15 -8.25 -9.73
N SER A 175 4.48 -8.64 -10.97
CA SER A 175 5.54 -9.57 -11.34
C SER A 175 6.39 -8.99 -12.49
N GLY A 176 7.16 -9.83 -13.20
CA GLY A 176 8.02 -9.39 -14.31
C GLY A 176 9.39 -8.86 -13.88
N HIS A 177 10.21 -8.51 -14.88
CA HIS A 177 11.62 -8.12 -14.75
C HIS A 177 11.80 -6.60 -14.65
N TYR A 178 13.03 -6.11 -14.44
CA TYR A 178 13.26 -4.67 -14.30
C TYR A 178 12.83 -3.91 -15.56
N ASP A 179 11.96 -2.91 -15.38
CA ASP A 179 11.30 -2.11 -16.42
C ASP A 179 10.32 -2.87 -17.34
N ASP A 180 10.09 -4.17 -17.10
CA ASP A 180 8.99 -4.98 -17.65
C ASP A 180 8.11 -5.51 -16.49
N PHE A 181 7.23 -4.64 -15.95
CA PHE A 181 6.43 -4.94 -14.77
C PHE A 181 4.97 -5.17 -15.10
N ASN A 182 4.55 -6.43 -14.98
CA ASN A 182 3.18 -6.87 -15.20
C ASN A 182 2.36 -6.75 -13.90
N VAL A 183 1.19 -6.11 -13.96
CA VAL A 183 0.26 -5.91 -12.82
C VAL A 183 -0.95 -6.83 -13.00
N HIS A 184 -1.34 -7.51 -11.92
CA HIS A 184 -2.32 -8.59 -11.93
C HIS A 184 -3.52 -8.28 -11.04
N ARG A 185 -4.70 -8.76 -11.46
CA ARG A 185 -6.02 -8.60 -10.81
C ARG A 185 -6.55 -7.15 -10.68
N LEU A 186 -5.86 -6.17 -11.25
CA LEU A 186 -6.32 -4.77 -11.42
C LEU A 186 -6.47 -4.47 -12.92
N PRO A 187 -7.61 -4.80 -13.57
CA PRO A 187 -7.76 -4.64 -15.02
C PRO A 187 -7.52 -3.20 -15.52
N LEU A 188 -7.83 -2.18 -14.72
CA LEU A 188 -7.69 -0.76 -15.06
C LEU A 188 -6.30 -0.19 -14.69
N ALA A 189 -5.37 -1.01 -14.16
CA ALA A 189 -4.03 -0.58 -13.79
C ALA A 189 -3.11 -0.17 -14.96
N HIS A 190 -3.57 -0.29 -16.20
CA HIS A 190 -2.84 0.13 -17.40
C HIS A 190 -3.08 1.61 -17.78
N TYR A 191 -4.14 2.24 -17.26
CA TYR A 191 -4.39 3.67 -17.46
C TYR A 191 -3.34 4.53 -16.75
N LYS A 192 -3.12 5.75 -17.26
CA LYS A 192 -2.24 6.75 -16.64
C LYS A 192 -2.91 7.28 -15.35
N PRO A 193 -2.27 7.20 -14.17
CA PRO A 193 -2.83 7.77 -12.95
C PRO A 193 -2.87 9.29 -13.01
N GLY A 194 -3.91 9.88 -12.42
CA GLY A 194 -3.98 11.31 -12.13
C GLY A 194 -3.22 11.70 -10.86
N LEU A 195 -3.14 13.00 -10.58
CA LEU A 195 -2.62 13.54 -9.31
C LEU A 195 -3.68 13.64 -8.21
N GLN A 196 -4.97 13.55 -8.55
CA GLN A 196 -6.08 13.72 -7.63
C GLN A 196 -6.30 12.50 -6.72
N ILE A 197 -6.97 12.71 -5.58
CA ILE A 197 -7.52 11.63 -4.75
C ILE A 197 -8.49 10.79 -5.61
N ALA A 198 -8.40 9.47 -5.52
CA ALA A 198 -9.24 8.57 -6.31
C ALA A 198 -10.71 8.63 -5.86
N GLY A 199 -11.59 9.14 -6.72
CA GLY A 199 -13.05 9.12 -6.53
C GLY A 199 -13.74 8.01 -7.34
N LYS A 200 -13.01 7.34 -8.24
CA LYS A 200 -13.51 6.29 -9.13
C LYS A 200 -12.56 5.09 -9.20
N GLU A 201 -13.10 3.91 -9.45
CA GLU A 201 -12.34 2.65 -9.53
C GLU A 201 -11.21 2.66 -10.58
N LEU A 202 -11.37 3.38 -11.69
CA LEU A 202 -10.29 3.57 -12.69
C LEU A 202 -9.11 4.37 -12.13
N GLU A 203 -9.38 5.40 -11.35
CA GLU A 203 -8.35 6.22 -10.68
C GLU A 203 -7.66 5.39 -9.59
N ALA A 204 -8.44 4.66 -8.78
CA ALA A 204 -7.92 3.79 -7.74
C ALA A 204 -6.98 2.70 -8.30
N GLN A 205 -7.45 1.91 -9.27
CA GLN A 205 -6.64 0.83 -9.85
C GLN A 205 -5.40 1.33 -10.63
N SER A 206 -5.49 2.47 -11.33
CA SER A 206 -4.32 3.05 -12.03
C SER A 206 -3.27 3.58 -11.05
N GLN A 207 -3.71 4.20 -9.94
CA GLN A 207 -2.84 4.62 -8.84
C GLN A 207 -2.18 3.42 -8.13
N ILE A 208 -2.94 2.39 -7.73
CA ILE A 208 -2.37 1.17 -7.13
C ILE A 208 -1.41 0.48 -8.11
N GLY A 209 -1.75 0.40 -9.39
CA GLY A 209 -0.90 -0.14 -10.44
C GLY A 209 0.45 0.58 -10.55
N GLN A 210 0.45 1.91 -10.47
CA GLN A 210 1.67 2.71 -10.44
C GLN A 210 2.46 2.54 -9.12
N PHE A 211 1.76 2.40 -7.98
CA PHE A 211 2.41 2.15 -6.70
C PHE A 211 3.12 0.80 -6.67
N LEU A 212 2.51 -0.25 -7.22
CA LEU A 212 3.12 -1.57 -7.41
C LEU A 212 4.36 -1.50 -8.32
N ARG A 213 4.27 -0.85 -9.48
CA ARG A 213 5.40 -0.69 -10.42
C ARG A 213 6.57 0.06 -9.80
N THR A 214 6.32 1.19 -9.13
CA THR A 214 7.37 2.00 -8.48
C THR A 214 8.01 1.25 -7.32
N THR A 215 7.22 0.57 -6.48
CA THR A 215 7.71 -0.26 -5.38
C THR A 215 8.54 -1.44 -5.87
N ARG A 216 8.12 -2.11 -6.96
CA ARG A 216 8.89 -3.19 -7.58
C ARG A 216 10.23 -2.68 -8.16
N ARG A 217 10.24 -1.49 -8.77
CA ARG A 217 11.47 -0.81 -9.23
C ARG A 217 12.42 -0.48 -8.07
N MET A 218 11.89 -0.06 -6.92
CA MET A 218 12.69 0.17 -5.70
C MET A 218 13.28 -1.13 -5.17
N LYS A 219 12.48 -2.19 -4.99
CA LYS A 219 12.97 -3.52 -4.55
C LYS A 219 14.10 -4.04 -5.46
N ALA A 220 13.96 -3.90 -6.78
CA ALA A 220 14.99 -4.32 -7.73
C ALA A 220 16.30 -3.53 -7.58
N LYS A 221 16.24 -2.20 -7.40
CA LYS A 221 17.42 -1.37 -7.13
C LYS A 221 18.10 -1.73 -5.81
N ALA A 222 17.33 -2.00 -4.76
CA ALA A 222 17.86 -2.44 -3.46
C ALA A 222 18.57 -3.80 -3.55
N VAL A 223 17.98 -4.78 -4.24
CA VAL A 223 18.63 -6.08 -4.48
C VAL A 223 19.90 -5.91 -5.33
N ARG A 224 19.90 -5.01 -6.33
CA ARG A 224 21.14 -4.67 -7.08
C ARG A 224 22.21 -4.11 -6.16
N GLN A 225 21.88 -3.17 -5.27
CA GLN A 225 22.83 -2.60 -4.32
C GLN A 225 23.42 -3.67 -3.40
N ALA A 226 22.57 -4.53 -2.81
CA ALA A 226 23.02 -5.62 -1.94
C ALA A 226 23.93 -6.64 -2.66
N VAL A 227 23.60 -7.01 -3.90
CA VAL A 227 24.41 -7.93 -4.72
C VAL A 227 25.73 -7.29 -5.17
N GLN A 228 25.77 -6.00 -5.47
CA GLN A 228 26.99 -5.31 -5.89
C GLN A 228 27.91 -4.92 -4.72
N ALA A 229 27.38 -4.80 -3.50
CA ALA A 229 28.16 -4.53 -2.30
C ALA A 229 29.00 -5.74 -1.82
N ASN A 230 28.62 -6.97 -2.19
CA ASN A 230 29.35 -8.18 -1.84
C ASN A 230 30.25 -8.63 -3.02
N LEU A 231 31.57 -8.53 -2.84
CA LEU A 231 32.58 -8.84 -3.87
C LEU A 231 32.48 -10.27 -4.46
N ALA A 232 31.90 -11.22 -3.72
CA ALA A 232 31.74 -12.62 -4.12
C ALA A 232 30.44 -12.90 -4.89
N THR A 233 29.41 -12.05 -4.78
CA THR A 233 28.16 -12.18 -5.55
C THR A 233 27.95 -11.07 -6.59
N ALA A 234 28.81 -10.05 -6.58
CA ALA A 234 28.81 -8.97 -7.54
C ALA A 234 28.97 -9.48 -8.98
N ILE A 235 27.97 -9.20 -9.83
CA ILE A 235 28.03 -9.45 -11.27
C ILE A 235 29.15 -8.59 -11.87
N ARG A 236 30.02 -9.23 -12.66
CA ARG A 236 31.26 -8.66 -13.22
C ARG A 236 31.26 -8.64 -14.75
N SER A 237 32.08 -7.74 -15.30
CA SER A 237 32.41 -7.66 -16.71
C SER A 237 33.13 -8.91 -17.19
N SER A 238 32.57 -9.63 -18.17
CA SER A 238 33.23 -10.77 -18.81
C SER A 238 34.47 -10.39 -19.63
N LYS A 239 34.70 -9.09 -19.89
CA LYS A 239 35.87 -8.58 -20.62
C LYS A 239 36.99 -8.05 -19.72
N THR A 240 36.68 -7.65 -18.47
CA THR A 240 37.65 -6.94 -17.60
C THR A 240 37.67 -7.44 -16.15
N GLY A 241 36.72 -8.26 -15.70
CA GLY A 241 36.62 -8.73 -14.32
C GLY A 241 36.03 -7.72 -13.31
N ASP A 242 35.86 -6.46 -13.72
CA ASP A 242 35.34 -5.37 -12.86
C ASP A 242 33.85 -5.52 -12.51
N VAL A 243 33.43 -4.93 -11.39
CA VAL A 243 32.03 -4.89 -10.95
C VAL A 243 31.18 -3.96 -11.84
N LEU A 244 30.01 -4.44 -12.27
CA LEU A 244 29.22 -3.79 -13.33
C LEU A 244 28.43 -2.54 -12.89
N GLN A 245 29.00 -1.38 -13.20
CA GLN A 245 28.37 -0.08 -12.95
C GLN A 245 27.05 0.16 -13.71
N LYS A 246 26.83 -0.52 -14.85
CA LYS A 246 25.56 -0.50 -15.62
C LYS A 246 25.05 -1.92 -15.88
N PHE A 247 23.75 -2.13 -15.73
CA PHE A 247 23.08 -3.42 -15.92
C PHE A 247 22.23 -3.40 -17.19
N GLY A 248 22.47 -4.33 -18.10
CA GLY A 248 21.59 -4.60 -19.24
C GLY A 248 20.43 -5.54 -18.88
N PRO A 249 19.51 -5.82 -19.83
CA PRO A 249 18.33 -6.64 -19.56
C PRO A 249 18.62 -8.01 -18.95
N GLN A 250 19.65 -8.72 -19.44
CA GLN A 250 20.05 -10.04 -18.92
C GLN A 250 20.53 -9.99 -17.46
N HIS A 251 21.33 -8.98 -17.08
CA HIS A 251 21.79 -8.80 -15.69
C HIS A 251 20.63 -8.48 -14.74
N TRP A 252 19.66 -7.69 -15.22
CA TRP A 252 18.41 -7.46 -14.50
C TRP A 252 17.53 -8.70 -14.43
N GLN A 253 17.46 -9.53 -15.47
CA GLN A 253 16.68 -10.77 -15.47
C GLN A 253 17.22 -11.74 -14.42
N GLN A 254 18.53 -11.99 -14.42
CA GLN A 254 19.26 -12.80 -13.44
C GLN A 254 18.98 -12.35 -11.99
N LEU A 255 18.98 -11.03 -11.75
CA LEU A 255 18.79 -10.46 -10.42
C LEU A 255 17.32 -10.44 -9.98
N THR A 256 16.40 -10.06 -10.87
CA THR A 256 14.97 -9.87 -10.52
C THR A 256 14.20 -11.18 -10.41
N TRP A 257 14.64 -12.27 -11.07
CA TRP A 257 14.05 -13.61 -10.96
C TRP A 257 13.82 -14.04 -9.49
N ARG A 258 14.77 -13.78 -8.60
CA ARG A 258 14.68 -14.20 -7.19
C ARG A 258 13.83 -13.28 -6.30
N MET A 259 13.37 -12.12 -6.78
CA MET A 259 12.63 -11.13 -5.95
C MET A 259 11.24 -11.59 -5.49
N GLY A 260 10.65 -12.57 -6.17
CA GLY A 260 9.24 -12.93 -5.95
C GLY A 260 8.29 -11.81 -6.41
N TYR A 261 7.13 -11.74 -5.77
CA TYR A 261 6.04 -10.82 -6.12
C TYR A 261 6.19 -9.44 -5.45
N THR A 262 5.23 -8.56 -5.71
CA THR A 262 5.08 -7.25 -5.06
C THR A 262 3.59 -7.03 -4.83
N THR A 263 3.19 -6.81 -3.59
CA THR A 263 1.81 -6.93 -3.09
C THR A 263 1.47 -5.79 -2.14
N VAL A 264 0.23 -5.72 -1.62
CA VAL A 264 -0.15 -4.72 -0.60
C VAL A 264 0.80 -4.66 0.59
N PHE A 265 1.38 -5.80 1.02
CA PHE A 265 2.34 -5.83 2.14
C PHE A 265 3.67 -5.14 1.80
N ASP A 266 4.10 -5.18 0.53
CA ASP A 266 5.25 -4.42 0.04
C ASP A 266 4.95 -2.92 -0.08
N LEU A 267 3.68 -2.56 -0.30
CA LEU A 267 3.22 -1.17 -0.33
C LEU A 267 3.20 -0.58 1.10
N MET A 268 2.66 -1.32 2.08
CA MET A 268 2.73 -0.97 3.51
C MET A 268 4.19 -0.84 3.98
N ALA A 269 5.08 -1.74 3.54
CA ALA A 269 6.51 -1.68 3.89
C ALA A 269 7.23 -0.40 3.43
N ARG A 270 6.65 0.39 2.52
CA ARG A 270 7.22 1.70 2.16
C ARG A 270 7.01 2.77 3.22
N LEU A 271 5.99 2.67 4.06
CA LEU A 271 5.78 3.60 5.18
C LEU A 271 7.02 3.61 6.11
N ARG A 272 7.57 2.42 6.41
CA ARG A 272 8.80 2.23 7.18
C ARG A 272 10.06 2.85 6.54
N ILE A 273 10.08 3.01 5.21
CA ILE A 273 11.18 3.67 4.49
C ILE A 273 11.01 5.19 4.54
N SER A 274 9.78 5.65 4.31
CA SER A 274 9.43 7.07 4.25
C SER A 274 9.32 7.76 5.62
N SER A 275 9.31 7.01 6.72
CA SER A 275 9.45 7.54 8.09
C SER A 275 10.88 7.97 8.44
N THR A 276 11.84 7.93 7.51
CA THR A 276 13.18 8.51 7.71
C THR A 276 13.13 10.03 7.63
N HIS A 277 13.86 10.73 8.51
CA HIS A 277 13.79 12.20 8.67
C HIS A 277 13.89 13.01 7.36
N ARG A 278 14.64 12.53 6.36
CA ARG A 278 14.82 13.22 5.07
C ARG A 278 13.62 13.10 4.12
N GLU A 279 12.82 12.03 4.25
CA GLU A 279 11.59 11.87 3.49
C GLU A 279 10.40 12.49 4.25
N ILE A 280 10.31 12.29 5.57
CA ILE A 280 9.15 12.73 6.38
C ILE A 280 8.90 14.25 6.33
N ALA A 281 9.96 15.06 6.25
CA ALA A 281 9.85 16.52 6.08
C ALA A 281 9.11 16.95 4.80
N ARG A 282 9.08 16.11 3.76
CA ARG A 282 8.32 16.37 2.52
C ARG A 282 6.84 16.01 2.66
N PHE A 283 6.53 15.06 3.55
CA PHE A 283 5.15 14.64 3.84
C PHE A 283 4.43 15.64 4.75
N VAL A 284 5.14 16.22 5.73
CA VAL A 284 4.65 17.37 6.54
C VAL A 284 4.30 18.58 5.64
N GLN A 285 5.05 18.77 4.55
CA GLN A 285 4.86 19.81 3.54
C GLN A 285 3.89 19.39 2.40
N ALA A 286 3.19 18.26 2.52
CA ALA A 286 2.20 17.87 1.52
C ALA A 286 0.90 18.67 1.66
N GLU A 287 0.33 19.07 0.52
CA GLU A 287 -1.04 19.61 0.44
C GLU A 287 -2.01 18.43 0.30
N ILE A 288 -2.39 17.86 1.45
CA ILE A 288 -3.41 16.80 1.58
C ILE A 288 -4.28 17.04 2.81
N ASP A 289 -5.44 16.38 2.84
CA ASP A 289 -6.21 16.19 4.07
C ASP A 289 -5.54 15.09 4.92
N PHE A 290 -4.81 15.50 5.96
CA PHE A 290 -4.10 14.60 6.87
C PHE A 290 -5.07 13.74 7.71
N LYS A 291 -6.25 14.25 8.04
CA LYS A 291 -7.25 13.52 8.81
C LYS A 291 -7.82 12.36 7.99
N LEU A 292 -8.29 12.64 6.77
CA LEU A 292 -8.74 11.63 5.83
C LEU A 292 -7.64 10.60 5.52
N PHE A 293 -6.37 11.02 5.51
CA PHE A 293 -5.22 10.11 5.34
C PHE A 293 -5.07 9.15 6.52
N HIS A 294 -5.09 9.62 7.77
CA HIS A 294 -5.01 8.74 8.95
C HIS A 294 -6.25 7.83 9.04
N GLU A 295 -7.46 8.34 8.74
CA GLU A 295 -8.67 7.52 8.65
C GLU A 295 -8.55 6.42 7.59
N SER A 296 -8.04 6.75 6.39
CA SER A 296 -7.82 5.77 5.32
C SER A 296 -6.74 4.75 5.66
N LEU A 297 -5.67 5.17 6.32
CA LEU A 297 -4.60 4.29 6.78
C LEU A 297 -5.11 3.34 7.87
N LEU A 298 -5.93 3.82 8.81
CA LEU A 298 -6.60 3.01 9.83
C LEU A 298 -7.58 1.99 9.24
N GLN A 299 -8.33 2.37 8.21
CA GLN A 299 -9.22 1.44 7.49
C GLN A 299 -8.43 0.32 6.80
N ILE A 300 -7.30 0.64 6.16
CA ILE A 300 -6.40 -0.36 5.55
C ILE A 300 -5.81 -1.29 6.62
N VAL A 301 -5.24 -0.74 7.70
CA VAL A 301 -4.64 -1.52 8.79
C VAL A 301 -5.68 -2.46 9.42
N GLY A 302 -6.86 -1.94 9.74
CA GLY A 302 -7.93 -2.73 10.36
C GLY A 302 -8.51 -3.82 9.44
N TYR A 303 -8.56 -3.58 8.13
CA TYR A 303 -8.98 -4.59 7.14
C TYR A 303 -7.94 -5.71 7.00
N LEU A 304 -6.65 -5.35 6.89
CA LEU A 304 -5.56 -6.34 6.79
C LEU A 304 -5.44 -7.19 8.06
N ASN A 305 -5.50 -6.55 9.24
CA ASN A 305 -5.48 -7.27 10.52
C ASN A 305 -6.72 -8.15 10.71
N GLY A 306 -7.92 -7.69 10.32
CA GLY A 306 -9.13 -8.52 10.33
C GLY A 306 -9.00 -9.83 9.57
N ILE A 307 -8.36 -9.80 8.39
CA ILE A 307 -8.11 -11.01 7.60
C ILE A 307 -7.11 -11.95 8.29
N HIS A 308 -6.01 -11.40 8.85
CA HIS A 308 -5.04 -12.21 9.59
C HIS A 308 -5.65 -12.84 10.85
N GLU A 309 -6.44 -12.07 11.59
CA GLU A 309 -7.15 -12.53 12.78
C GLU A 309 -8.18 -13.62 12.47
N CYS A 310 -8.93 -13.54 11.37
CA CYS A 310 -9.80 -14.63 10.92
C CYS A 310 -9.03 -15.95 10.73
N PHE A 311 -7.85 -15.92 10.11
CA PHE A 311 -7.00 -17.11 9.94
C PHE A 311 -6.38 -17.60 11.26
N VAL A 312 -6.00 -16.69 12.15
CA VAL A 312 -5.41 -17.06 13.46
C VAL A 312 -6.48 -17.65 14.38
N ALA A 313 -7.69 -17.07 14.43
CA ALA A 313 -8.82 -17.63 15.17
C ALA A 313 -9.28 -19.00 14.62
N GLN A 314 -9.28 -19.19 13.30
CA GLN A 314 -9.53 -20.49 12.66
C GLN A 314 -8.52 -21.55 13.14
N ALA A 315 -7.24 -21.19 13.23
CA ALA A 315 -6.16 -22.10 13.61
C ALA A 315 -6.08 -22.37 15.12
N MET A 316 -6.31 -21.35 15.97
CA MET A 316 -6.38 -21.51 17.44
C MET A 316 -7.66 -22.22 17.91
N GLY A 317 -8.72 -22.16 17.10
CA GLY A 317 -10.09 -22.48 17.51
C GLY A 317 -10.77 -21.27 18.13
N LEU A 318 -12.04 -21.04 17.77
CA LEU A 318 -12.79 -19.84 18.14
C LEU A 318 -12.83 -19.63 19.66
N GLN A 319 -13.14 -20.67 20.45
CA GLN A 319 -13.19 -20.58 21.91
C GLN A 319 -11.86 -20.07 22.52
N LYS A 320 -10.71 -20.69 22.18
CA LYS A 320 -9.40 -20.26 22.68
C LYS A 320 -9.05 -18.83 22.28
N TYR A 321 -9.53 -18.38 21.13
CA TYR A 321 -9.37 -17.00 20.68
C TYR A 321 -10.27 -16.03 21.46
N GLU A 322 -11.51 -16.41 21.77
CA GLU A 322 -12.41 -15.61 22.61
C GLU A 322 -11.91 -15.49 24.05
N GLU A 323 -11.45 -16.59 24.64
CA GLU A 323 -10.80 -16.61 25.96
C GLU A 323 -9.62 -15.63 25.98
N TYR A 324 -8.74 -15.68 24.98
CA TYR A 324 -7.60 -14.78 24.88
C TYR A 324 -7.99 -13.30 24.67
N VAL A 325 -9.08 -13.00 23.95
CA VAL A 325 -9.60 -11.62 23.82
C VAL A 325 -10.15 -11.09 25.15
N GLN A 326 -10.67 -11.95 26.03
CA GLN A 326 -11.09 -11.57 27.38
C GLN A 326 -9.89 -11.34 28.33
N GLU A 327 -8.79 -12.08 28.14
CA GLU A 327 -7.52 -11.92 28.89
C GLU A 327 -6.73 -10.63 28.54
N LEU A 328 -7.19 -9.82 27.59
CA LEU A 328 -6.44 -8.67 27.09
C LEU A 328 -6.20 -7.57 28.15
N PRO A 329 -5.09 -6.81 28.05
CA PRO A 329 -4.85 -5.64 28.89
C PRO A 329 -5.97 -4.59 28.77
N ALA A 330 -6.22 -3.84 29.86
CA ALA A 330 -7.35 -2.92 29.99
C ALA A 330 -7.51 -1.87 28.86
N TYR A 331 -6.43 -1.48 28.17
CA TYR A 331 -6.49 -0.55 27.02
C TYR A 331 -6.94 -1.21 25.70
N LEU A 332 -7.01 -2.54 25.64
CA LEU A 332 -7.55 -3.32 24.51
C LEU A 332 -8.89 -4.00 24.83
N GLN A 333 -9.29 -4.10 26.09
CA GLN A 333 -10.64 -4.54 26.48
C GLN A 333 -11.68 -3.56 25.92
N ARG A 334 -12.83 -4.07 25.42
CA ARG A 334 -13.92 -3.26 24.82
C ARG A 334 -13.47 -2.36 23.65
N SER A 335 -12.36 -2.71 23.01
CA SER A 335 -11.76 -1.96 21.90
C SER A 335 -12.20 -2.48 20.53
N PHE A 336 -11.55 -1.98 19.47
CA PHE A 336 -11.67 -2.48 18.10
C PHE A 336 -11.42 -3.99 17.96
N VAL A 337 -10.64 -4.62 18.85
CA VAL A 337 -10.39 -6.08 18.83
C VAL A 337 -11.67 -6.85 19.15
N GLU A 338 -12.40 -6.43 20.18
CA GLU A 338 -13.69 -7.05 20.54
C GLU A 338 -14.74 -6.77 19.45
N ALA A 339 -14.79 -5.55 18.92
CA ALA A 339 -15.68 -5.23 17.80
C ALA A 339 -15.40 -6.11 16.55
N ARG A 340 -14.12 -6.35 16.23
CA ARG A 340 -13.67 -7.21 15.12
C ARG A 340 -14.02 -8.69 15.37
N LEU A 341 -13.87 -9.17 16.60
CA LEU A 341 -14.33 -10.50 17.02
C LEU A 341 -15.85 -10.68 16.78
N GLN A 342 -16.68 -9.74 17.23
CA GLN A 342 -18.13 -9.82 17.11
C GLN A 342 -18.63 -9.62 15.66
N GLN A 343 -18.01 -8.70 14.89
CA GLN A 343 -18.50 -8.29 13.57
C GLN A 343 -17.91 -9.07 12.40
N GLN A 344 -16.72 -9.68 12.55
CA GLN A 344 -16.00 -10.33 11.45
C GLN A 344 -15.71 -11.80 11.75
N ILE A 345 -15.17 -12.12 12.93
CA ILE A 345 -14.65 -13.46 13.24
C ILE A 345 -15.78 -14.43 13.64
N LYS A 346 -16.64 -14.06 14.58
CA LYS A 346 -17.79 -14.89 15.01
C LYS A 346 -18.79 -15.19 13.87
N PRO A 347 -19.21 -14.23 13.01
CA PRO A 347 -20.13 -14.53 11.91
C PRO A 347 -19.55 -15.46 10.82
N LEU A 348 -18.22 -15.63 10.83
CA LEU A 348 -17.45 -16.43 9.90
C LEU A 348 -17.14 -17.84 10.43
N LEU A 349 -16.78 -17.96 11.71
CA LEU A 349 -16.33 -19.20 12.35
C LEU A 349 -17.36 -19.83 13.29
N GLY A 350 -18.26 -19.04 13.87
CA GLY A 350 -19.26 -19.48 14.86
C GLY A 350 -20.51 -20.15 14.27
N LYS A 351 -20.52 -20.41 12.96
CA LYS A 351 -21.51 -21.28 12.32
C LYS A 351 -21.00 -22.72 12.36
N GLU A 352 -21.14 -23.37 13.51
CA GLU A 352 -20.66 -24.76 13.69
C GLU A 352 -21.55 -25.82 13.02
N ASP A 353 -22.53 -25.42 12.19
CA ASP A 353 -23.15 -26.22 11.13
C ASP A 353 -22.43 -26.00 9.78
N TYR A 354 -21.11 -26.18 9.74
CA TYR A 354 -20.40 -26.40 8.48
C TYR A 354 -20.60 -27.87 8.06
N ASP A 355 -21.50 -28.06 7.09
CA ASP A 355 -22.07 -29.34 6.63
C ASP A 355 -21.04 -30.48 6.39
N LEU A 356 -20.69 -31.21 7.45
CA LEU A 356 -19.95 -32.49 7.39
C LEU A 356 -20.93 -33.65 7.11
N GLY A 357 -21.84 -33.45 6.14
CA GLY A 357 -23.10 -34.19 6.11
C GLY A 357 -23.85 -34.34 4.79
N GLN A 358 -23.32 -33.94 3.62
CA GLN A 358 -23.97 -34.30 2.34
C GLN A 358 -23.07 -34.33 1.09
N ALA A 359 -22.29 -35.41 0.97
CA ALA A 359 -21.80 -35.95 -0.31
C ALA A 359 -21.65 -37.47 -0.16
N ALA A 360 -22.67 -38.20 -0.60
CA ALA A 360 -22.74 -39.67 -0.65
C ALA A 360 -22.92 -40.12 -2.10
#